data_AF-A0A2E5YP59-F1
#
_entry.id   AF-A0A2E5YP59-F1
#
_cell.length_a   1.000
_cell.length_b   1.000
_cell.length_c   1.000
_cell.angle_alpha   90.00
_cell.angle_beta   90.00
_cell.angle_gamma   90.00
#
_symmetry.space_group_name_H-M   'P 1'
#
loop_
_entity.id
_entity.type
_entity.pdbx_description
1 polymer ?
#
loop_
_entity_poly.entity_id
_entity_poly.type
_entity_poly.pdbx_seq_one_letter_code
_entity_poly.pdbx_strand_id
1 'polypeptide(L)'
;MGFELAGLIWERPLAWWGLCLPALVLLAAKQPLRPRVMATGALSLWRRVLESPGGGDGERPQVPRGIWWLCAGLTLGVLAMAGPRSRAAGVTRTWTVVVDRSPGTYLAVDAPATTTRLTHGLELLEEEWRGLVRDGDVVRWFDGTEWVESADFPEPWRSAPRAPRRAPDWERWDAPGSVWLCARPPEREPSEASLCASGGRAAPGPVAIDGEDRLDWSGGRLVRVIGGAPRRCVRVIDVGGDLVDFIKLWAEERGLELTSGAPSEDDVLLISGGSVSGGVTSQSGALTIGIADESLGERDPAEFALLWSERLDEACIPAAGLSPVSGRAPIGNEIWNPGRAPDERSDGGLPGRAWEGWLALLSCGLVAVALVGFPR
;
A
#
# COMPACT_ATOMS: atom_id res chain seq x y z
N MET A 1 -6.91 -18.44 -2.11
CA MET A 1 -7.75 -18.26 -0.90
C MET A 1 -6.86 -17.66 0.18
N GLY A 2 -7.07 -16.39 0.52
CA GLY A 2 -6.38 -15.75 1.65
C GLY A 2 -7.06 -16.12 2.97
N PHE A 3 -6.28 -16.19 4.05
CA PHE A 3 -6.81 -16.38 5.40
C PHE A 3 -6.87 -15.01 6.09
N GLU A 4 -8.00 -14.68 6.72
CA GLU A 4 -8.21 -13.43 7.44
C GLU A 4 -8.20 -13.70 8.95
N LEU A 5 -7.28 -13.04 9.67
CA LEU A 5 -7.21 -13.11 11.14
C LEU A 5 -6.92 -11.71 11.67
N ALA A 6 -7.80 -11.20 12.56
CA ALA A 6 -7.66 -9.89 13.21
C ALA A 6 -7.47 -8.70 12.24
N GLY A 7 -8.13 -8.73 11.06
CA GLY A 7 -8.05 -7.65 10.06
C GLY A 7 -6.75 -7.64 9.23
N LEU A 8 -5.91 -8.68 9.35
CA LEU A 8 -4.74 -8.88 8.51
C LEU A 8 -5.05 -9.93 7.44
N ILE A 9 -4.71 -9.62 6.19
CA ILE A 9 -4.81 -10.54 5.05
C ILE A 9 -3.44 -11.19 4.86
N TRP A 10 -3.41 -12.52 4.90
CA TRP A 10 -2.18 -13.29 4.74
C TRP A 10 -2.14 -13.92 3.33
N GLU A 11 -1.25 -13.41 2.47
CA GLU A 11 -1.17 -13.83 1.06
C GLU A 11 -0.51 -15.20 0.88
N ARG A 12 0.34 -15.61 1.83
CA ARG A 12 1.17 -16.81 1.73
C ARG A 12 0.78 -17.81 2.83
N PRO A 13 -0.33 -18.55 2.69
CA PRO A 13 -0.80 -19.47 3.72
C PRO A 13 0.22 -20.59 4.02
N LEU A 14 1.07 -20.95 3.06
CA LEU A 14 2.13 -21.94 3.25
C LEU A 14 3.22 -21.48 4.23
N ALA A 15 3.42 -20.17 4.42
CA ALA A 15 4.41 -19.65 5.36
C ALA A 15 4.09 -20.05 6.82
N TRP A 16 2.83 -20.32 7.15
CA TRP A 16 2.42 -20.79 8.48
C TRP A 16 3.03 -22.14 8.87
N TRP A 17 3.36 -22.99 7.91
CA TRP A 17 4.10 -24.23 8.18
C TRP A 17 5.49 -23.96 8.77
N GLY A 18 6.06 -22.77 8.53
CA GLY A 18 7.28 -22.31 9.17
C GLY A 18 7.20 -22.27 10.70
N LEU A 19 6.00 -22.12 11.29
CA LEU A 19 5.81 -22.18 12.75
C LEU A 19 6.03 -23.58 13.34
N CYS A 20 6.03 -24.63 12.52
CA CYS A 20 6.43 -25.95 12.98
C CYS A 20 7.91 -25.98 13.39
N LEU A 21 8.77 -25.18 12.78
CA LEU A 21 10.20 -25.14 13.08
C LEU A 21 10.51 -24.73 14.53
N PRO A 22 10.05 -23.56 15.06
CA PRO A 22 10.28 -23.22 16.46
C PRO A 22 9.64 -24.23 17.42
N ALA A 23 8.50 -24.83 17.07
CA ALA A 23 7.88 -25.88 17.89
C ALA A 23 8.76 -27.14 17.97
N LEU A 24 9.33 -27.57 16.85
CA LEU A 24 10.26 -28.71 16.78
C LEU A 24 11.55 -28.43 17.56
N VAL A 25 12.08 -27.20 17.50
CA VAL A 25 13.26 -26.79 18.29
C VAL A 25 12.96 -26.86 19.79
N LEU A 26 11.80 -26.38 20.24
CA LEU A 26 11.37 -26.48 21.64
C LEU A 26 11.16 -27.93 22.08
N LEU A 27 10.58 -28.78 21.22
CA LEU A 27 10.40 -30.20 21.50
C LEU A 27 11.74 -30.92 21.60
N ALA A 28 12.68 -30.65 20.70
CA ALA A 28 14.03 -31.18 20.73
C ALA A 28 14.80 -30.75 21.99
N ALA A 29 14.64 -29.49 22.41
CA ALA A 29 15.24 -28.96 23.64
C ALA A 29 14.68 -29.62 24.92
N LYS A 30 13.45 -30.11 24.87
CA LYS A 30 12.82 -30.86 25.97
C LYS A 30 13.16 -32.35 25.97
N GLN A 31 13.76 -32.87 24.89
CA GLN A 31 14.17 -34.27 24.91
C GLN A 31 15.28 -34.42 25.96
N PRO A 32 15.11 -35.34 26.93
CA PRO A 32 16.14 -35.58 27.90
C PRO A 32 17.39 -35.98 27.15
N LEU A 33 18.46 -35.19 27.27
CA LEU A 33 19.76 -35.55 26.77
C LEU A 33 20.10 -36.86 27.46
N ARG A 34 19.93 -37.98 26.74
CA ARG A 34 20.32 -39.28 27.25
C ARG A 34 21.79 -39.12 27.62
N PRO A 35 22.14 -39.23 28.91
CA PRO A 35 23.52 -39.09 29.30
C PRO A 35 24.30 -40.08 28.46
N ARG A 36 25.24 -39.60 27.65
CA ARG A 36 26.10 -40.49 26.89
C ARG A 36 26.80 -41.35 27.93
N VAL A 37 26.49 -42.64 27.91
CA VAL A 37 27.11 -43.62 28.80
C VAL A 37 28.58 -43.69 28.40
N MET A 38 29.38 -42.79 28.96
CA MET A 38 30.82 -42.93 28.95
C MET A 38 31.13 -44.05 29.93
N ALA A 39 31.66 -45.15 29.43
CA ALA A 39 32.16 -46.26 30.23
C ALA A 39 33.42 -45.81 30.98
N THR A 40 33.27 -44.95 31.98
CA THR A 40 34.31 -44.68 32.96
C THR A 40 34.29 -45.87 33.93
N GLY A 41 35.31 -46.74 33.84
CA GLY A 41 35.47 -47.95 34.65
C GLY A 41 35.69 -47.67 36.14
N ALA A 42 34.71 -47.07 36.82
CA ALA A 42 34.75 -46.71 38.23
C ALA A 42 33.52 -47.25 38.96
N LEU A 43 33.62 -48.51 39.40
CA LEU A 43 32.68 -49.20 40.28
C LEU A 43 32.41 -48.43 41.60
N SER A 44 33.29 -47.51 41.98
CA SER A 44 33.18 -46.66 43.18
C SER A 44 32.11 -45.56 43.06
N LEU A 45 31.78 -45.09 41.86
CA LEU A 45 30.76 -44.05 41.65
C LEU A 45 29.33 -44.61 41.86
N TRP A 46 29.08 -45.85 41.44
CA TRP A 46 27.78 -46.50 41.59
C TRP A 46 27.43 -46.80 43.06
N ARG A 47 28.42 -47.05 43.92
CA ARG A 47 28.18 -47.21 45.37
C ARG A 47 27.68 -45.93 46.03
N ARG A 48 28.22 -44.77 45.66
CA ARG A 48 27.76 -43.46 46.18
C ARG A 48 26.35 -43.09 45.72
N VAL A 49 25.95 -43.52 44.52
CA VAL A 49 24.60 -43.28 43.99
C VAL A 49 23.56 -44.17 44.69
N LEU A 50 23.91 -45.43 45.02
CA LEU A 50 23.04 -46.34 45.77
C LEU A 50 22.87 -45.95 47.24
N GLU A 51 23.86 -45.28 47.83
CA GLU A 51 23.85 -44.82 49.23
C GLU A 51 23.15 -43.46 49.44
N SER A 52 22.62 -42.82 48.39
CA SER A 52 21.86 -41.57 48.52
C SER A 52 20.35 -41.86 48.47
N PRO A 53 19.65 -42.01 49.62
CA PRO A 53 18.22 -42.22 49.67
C PRO A 53 17.57 -40.83 49.64
N GLY A 54 17.46 -40.29 48.44
CA GLY A 54 16.86 -38.98 48.22
C GLY A 54 16.35 -38.96 46.80
N GLY A 55 15.14 -39.48 46.61
CA GLY A 55 14.35 -39.22 45.41
C GLY A 55 14.11 -37.72 45.33
N GLY A 56 15.05 -37.02 44.71
CA GLY A 56 14.94 -35.60 44.45
C GLY A 56 13.75 -35.39 43.53
N ASP A 57 12.86 -34.50 43.95
CA ASP A 57 11.86 -33.87 43.11
C ASP A 57 12.48 -33.62 41.73
N GLY A 58 11.96 -34.31 40.71
CA GLY A 58 12.48 -34.22 39.36
C GLY A 58 12.43 -32.78 38.91
N GLU A 59 13.58 -32.08 38.95
CA GLU A 59 13.70 -30.73 38.45
C GLU A 59 13.21 -30.74 37.01
N ARG A 60 12.08 -30.06 36.77
CA ARG A 60 11.51 -29.98 35.43
C ARG A 60 12.59 -29.39 34.52
N PRO A 61 12.89 -30.04 33.38
CA PRO A 61 13.92 -29.55 32.48
C PRO A 61 13.58 -28.11 32.09
N GLN A 62 14.36 -27.16 32.61
CA GLN A 62 14.22 -25.75 32.27
C GLN A 62 14.85 -25.54 30.91
N VAL A 63 14.05 -25.05 29.96
CA VAL A 63 14.54 -24.68 28.63
C VAL A 63 15.49 -23.49 28.78
N PRO A 64 16.75 -23.58 28.29
CA PRO A 64 17.68 -22.47 28.34
C PRO A 64 17.09 -21.20 27.70
N ARG A 65 17.30 -20.04 28.33
CA ARG A 65 16.77 -18.74 27.84
C ARG A 65 17.19 -18.43 26.40
N GLY A 66 18.36 -18.88 25.96
CA GLY A 66 18.82 -18.70 24.57
C GLY A 66 17.91 -19.37 23.53
N ILE A 67 17.35 -20.53 23.86
CA ILE A 67 16.42 -21.25 22.96
C ILE A 67 15.10 -20.50 22.84
N TRP A 68 14.63 -19.85 23.91
CA TRP A 68 13.46 -18.99 23.86
C TRP A 68 13.64 -17.83 22.89
N TRP A 69 14.77 -17.13 22.95
CA TRP A 69 15.08 -16.03 22.02
C TRP A 69 15.20 -16.50 20.56
N LEU A 70 15.83 -17.65 20.33
CA LEU A 70 15.90 -18.25 19.00
C LEU A 70 14.49 -18.55 18.45
N CYS A 71 13.62 -19.14 19.25
CA CYS A 71 12.26 -19.46 18.83
C CYS A 71 11.42 -18.19 18.57
N ALA A 72 11.60 -17.15 19.38
CA ALA A 72 10.97 -15.86 19.16
C ALA A 72 11.44 -15.26 17.82
N GLY A 73 12.74 -15.26 17.53
CA GLY A 73 13.30 -14.77 16.27
C GLY A 73 12.79 -15.55 15.05
N LEU A 74 12.76 -16.88 15.12
CA LEU A 74 12.19 -17.74 14.08
C LEU A 74 10.71 -17.44 13.84
N THR A 75 9.94 -17.25 14.91
CA THR A 75 8.51 -16.92 14.82
C THR A 75 8.30 -15.58 14.13
N LEU A 76 9.08 -14.55 14.49
CA LEU A 76 9.06 -13.24 13.84
C LEU A 76 9.46 -13.33 12.37
N GLY A 77 10.48 -14.11 12.03
CA GLY A 77 10.88 -14.34 10.63
C GLY A 77 9.78 -15.00 9.80
N VAL A 78 9.09 -16.00 10.37
CA VAL A 78 7.94 -16.63 9.73
C VAL A 78 6.78 -15.65 9.54
N LEU A 79 6.49 -14.83 10.56
CA LEU A 79 5.47 -13.78 10.45
C LEU A 79 5.83 -12.77 9.36
N ALA A 80 7.10 -12.34 9.28
CA ALA A 80 7.56 -11.44 8.22
C ALA A 80 7.42 -12.06 6.83
N MET A 81 7.80 -13.33 6.65
CA MET A 81 7.66 -14.05 5.38
C MET A 81 6.22 -14.33 4.98
N ALA A 82 5.33 -14.49 5.96
CA ALA A 82 3.90 -14.65 5.72
C ALA A 82 3.26 -13.36 5.18
N GLY A 83 3.96 -12.23 5.29
CA GLY A 83 3.61 -10.95 4.67
C GLY A 83 2.25 -10.45 5.14
N PRO A 84 2.07 -10.16 6.45
CA PRO A 84 0.84 -9.61 6.96
C PRO A 84 0.60 -8.28 6.27
N ARG A 85 -0.35 -8.26 5.34
CA ARG A 85 -0.86 -7.00 4.85
C ARG A 85 -1.96 -6.62 5.81
N SER A 86 -1.74 -5.51 6.52
CA SER A 86 -2.84 -4.72 7.07
C SER A 86 -3.87 -4.63 5.96
N ARG A 87 -5.12 -5.03 6.21
CA ARG A 87 -6.22 -4.66 5.32
C ARG A 87 -6.08 -3.15 5.19
N ALA A 88 -5.53 -2.70 4.06
CA ALA A 88 -5.16 -1.30 3.87
C ALA A 88 -6.40 -0.54 4.31
N ALA A 89 -6.26 0.31 5.35
CA ALA A 89 -7.38 1.07 5.88
C ALA A 89 -8.11 1.58 4.65
N GLY A 90 -9.35 1.08 4.45
CA GLY A 90 -9.99 1.09 3.14
C GLY A 90 -9.79 2.48 2.58
N VAL A 91 -9.08 2.57 1.44
CA VAL A 91 -8.67 3.88 0.94
C VAL A 91 -9.93 4.70 0.84
N THR A 92 -10.06 5.73 1.68
CA THR A 92 -11.18 6.65 1.60
C THR A 92 -11.05 7.34 0.27
N ARG A 93 -11.82 6.89 -0.71
CA ARG A 93 -11.87 7.53 -2.02
C ARG A 93 -12.78 8.73 -1.89
N THR A 94 -12.36 9.85 -2.48
CA THR A 94 -13.24 11.01 -2.62
C THR A 94 -13.80 11.00 -4.04
N TRP A 95 -15.11 10.82 -4.14
CA TRP A 95 -15.85 10.90 -5.39
C TRP A 95 -16.42 12.30 -5.56
N THR A 96 -16.16 12.92 -6.70
CA THR A 96 -16.66 14.27 -7.01
C THR A 96 -17.73 14.19 -8.09
N VAL A 97 -18.96 14.58 -7.79
CA VAL A 97 -20.04 14.64 -8.78
C VAL A 97 -20.33 16.09 -9.12
N VAL A 98 -20.05 16.47 -10.36
CA VAL A 98 -20.30 17.81 -10.89
C VAL A 98 -21.63 17.80 -11.65
N VAL A 99 -22.58 18.61 -11.21
CA VAL A 99 -23.97 18.57 -11.69
C VAL A 99 -24.28 19.81 -12.53
N ASP A 100 -24.74 19.59 -13.76
CA ASP A 100 -25.31 20.66 -14.58
C ASP A 100 -26.71 21.02 -14.08
N ARG A 101 -26.85 22.21 -13.51
CA ARG A 101 -28.16 22.76 -13.11
C ARG A 101 -28.71 23.77 -14.11
N SER A 102 -28.26 23.73 -15.36
CA SER A 102 -28.85 24.53 -16.44
C SER A 102 -30.32 24.12 -16.69
N PRO A 103 -31.16 25.01 -17.26
CA PRO A 103 -32.56 24.69 -17.53
C PRO A 103 -32.77 23.42 -18.37
N GLY A 104 -31.79 23.06 -19.22
CA GLY A 104 -31.83 21.87 -20.06
C GLY A 104 -31.90 20.56 -19.27
N THR A 105 -31.30 20.50 -18.07
CA THR A 105 -31.29 19.31 -17.20
C THR A 105 -32.65 18.99 -16.62
N TYR A 106 -33.54 19.97 -16.52
CA TYR A 106 -34.87 19.81 -15.93
C TYR A 106 -35.96 19.55 -16.99
N LEU A 107 -35.58 19.46 -18.27
CA LEU A 107 -36.50 19.07 -19.34
C LEU A 107 -36.87 17.59 -19.22
N ALA A 108 -38.06 17.23 -19.71
CA ALA A 108 -38.48 15.83 -19.81
C ALA A 108 -37.56 15.05 -20.78
N VAL A 109 -37.33 13.77 -20.49
CA VAL A 109 -36.57 12.86 -21.38
C VAL A 109 -37.38 12.56 -22.64
N ASP A 110 -38.63 12.13 -22.46
CA ASP A 110 -39.58 11.83 -23.53
C ASP A 110 -40.91 12.56 -23.29
N ALA A 111 -41.78 12.64 -24.30
CA ALA A 111 -43.15 13.14 -24.12
C ALA A 111 -44.14 11.98 -24.25
N PRO A 112 -45.09 11.79 -23.30
CA PRO A 112 -45.30 12.53 -22.06
C PRO A 112 -44.56 11.89 -20.86
N ALA A 113 -43.30 12.26 -20.59
CA ALA A 113 -42.56 11.73 -19.46
C ALA A 113 -42.71 12.62 -18.22
N THR A 114 -42.94 11.98 -17.08
CA THR A 114 -42.84 12.55 -15.73
C THR A 114 -41.39 12.68 -15.25
N THR A 115 -40.45 12.04 -15.96
CA THR A 115 -39.04 11.96 -15.58
C THR A 115 -38.25 13.05 -16.28
N THR A 116 -37.60 13.90 -15.48
CA THR A 116 -36.65 14.90 -16.00
C THR A 116 -35.34 14.22 -16.40
N ARG A 117 -34.56 14.87 -17.28
CA ARG A 117 -33.21 14.40 -17.62
C ARG A 117 -32.37 14.23 -16.37
N LEU A 118 -32.36 15.19 -15.46
CA LEU A 118 -31.69 15.07 -14.16
C LEU A 118 -32.07 13.79 -13.43
N THR A 119 -33.37 13.55 -13.26
CA THR A 119 -33.88 12.35 -12.57
C THR A 119 -33.39 11.08 -13.24
N HIS A 120 -33.47 11.01 -14.57
CA HIS A 120 -33.00 9.86 -15.33
C HIS A 120 -31.49 9.63 -15.18
N GLY A 121 -30.69 10.70 -15.25
CA GLY A 121 -29.24 10.60 -15.04
C GLY A 121 -28.88 10.20 -13.60
N LEU A 122 -29.66 10.64 -12.60
CA LEU A 122 -29.49 10.21 -11.21
C LEU A 122 -29.85 8.74 -11.02
N GLU A 123 -30.91 8.24 -11.64
CA GLU A 123 -31.27 6.82 -11.58
C GLU A 123 -30.15 5.94 -12.15
N LEU A 124 -29.61 6.31 -13.32
CA LEU A 124 -28.46 5.64 -13.93
C LEU A 124 -27.22 5.70 -13.06
N LEU A 125 -26.96 6.87 -12.45
CA LEU A 125 -25.84 7.04 -11.54
C LEU A 125 -26.03 6.18 -10.28
N GLU A 126 -27.17 6.26 -9.60
CA GLU A 126 -27.46 5.53 -8.35
C GLU A 126 -27.41 4.01 -8.51
N GLU A 127 -27.92 3.45 -9.62
CA GLU A 127 -27.87 2.01 -9.90
C GLU A 127 -26.44 1.47 -9.93
N GLU A 128 -25.55 2.22 -10.58
CA GLU A 128 -24.15 1.85 -10.80
C GLU A 128 -23.27 2.23 -9.59
N TRP A 129 -23.59 3.34 -8.94
CA TRP A 129 -22.87 3.90 -7.78
C TRP A 129 -22.97 3.00 -6.54
N ARG A 130 -24.11 2.34 -6.33
CA ARG A 130 -24.33 1.42 -5.19
C ARG A 130 -23.34 0.25 -5.15
N GLY A 131 -22.76 -0.14 -6.29
CA GLY A 131 -21.73 -1.18 -6.35
C GLY A 131 -20.30 -0.67 -6.17
N LEU A 132 -20.06 0.63 -6.44
CA LEU A 132 -18.72 1.21 -6.43
C LEU A 132 -18.33 1.85 -5.11
N VAL A 133 -19.24 2.61 -4.51
CA VAL A 133 -18.96 3.38 -3.31
C VAL A 133 -19.01 2.47 -2.10
N ARG A 134 -17.88 2.39 -1.40
CA ARG A 134 -17.71 1.50 -0.25
C ARG A 134 -17.95 2.27 1.05
N ASP A 135 -18.21 1.52 2.12
CA ASP A 135 -18.23 2.09 3.47
C ASP A 135 -16.90 2.82 3.76
N GLY A 136 -17.00 4.13 4.01
CA GLY A 136 -15.85 4.99 4.29
C GLY A 136 -15.38 5.87 3.12
N ASP A 137 -15.97 5.74 1.93
CA ASP A 137 -15.77 6.69 0.82
C ASP A 137 -16.52 8.02 1.09
N VAL A 138 -15.98 9.12 0.58
CA VAL A 138 -16.57 10.47 0.68
C VAL A 138 -17.13 10.85 -0.67
N VAL A 139 -18.41 11.26 -0.72
CA VAL A 139 -19.06 11.75 -1.93
C VAL A 139 -19.30 13.24 -1.81
N ARG A 140 -18.75 13.99 -2.77
CA ARG A 140 -18.86 15.44 -2.87
C ARG A 140 -19.66 15.81 -4.10
N TRP A 141 -20.69 16.62 -3.91
CA TRP A 141 -21.51 17.15 -4.98
C TRP A 141 -21.16 18.61 -5.21
N PHE A 142 -21.04 19.01 -6.47
CA PHE A 142 -20.79 20.40 -6.87
C PHE A 142 -21.75 20.80 -7.99
N ASP A 143 -22.47 21.92 -7.82
CA ASP A 143 -23.45 22.38 -8.81
C ASP A 143 -22.98 23.57 -9.65
N GLY A 144 -21.66 23.81 -9.66
CA GLY A 144 -21.06 25.00 -10.26
C GLY A 144 -20.94 26.18 -9.29
N THR A 145 -21.63 26.16 -8.16
CA THR A 145 -21.62 27.27 -7.17
C THR A 145 -21.32 26.79 -5.75
N GLU A 146 -21.97 25.72 -5.31
CA GLU A 146 -21.88 25.24 -3.93
C GLU A 146 -21.44 23.78 -3.86
N TRP A 147 -20.77 23.44 -2.75
CA TRP A 147 -20.31 22.09 -2.43
C TRP A 147 -21.19 21.47 -1.34
N VAL A 148 -21.55 20.20 -1.51
CA VAL A 148 -22.27 19.41 -0.52
C VAL A 148 -21.59 18.06 -0.38
N GLU A 149 -21.15 17.71 0.83
CA GLU A 149 -20.66 16.36 1.12
C GLU A 149 -21.84 15.50 1.62
N SER A 150 -22.22 14.49 0.86
CA SER A 150 -23.36 13.63 1.16
C SER A 150 -23.29 12.37 0.32
N ALA A 151 -23.61 11.20 0.89
CA ALA A 151 -23.73 9.97 0.12
C ALA A 151 -24.91 10.03 -0.87
N ASP A 152 -25.97 10.74 -0.49
CA ASP A 152 -27.19 10.92 -1.30
C ASP A 152 -27.15 12.23 -2.09
N PHE A 153 -27.86 12.26 -3.22
CA PHE A 153 -28.02 13.47 -4.02
C PHE A 153 -28.69 14.59 -3.21
N PRO A 154 -28.19 15.84 -3.27
CA PRO A 154 -28.79 16.95 -2.52
C PRO A 154 -30.23 17.23 -2.96
N GLU A 155 -31.19 16.99 -2.05
CA GLU A 155 -32.63 17.16 -2.33
C GLU A 155 -33.01 18.54 -2.89
N PRO A 156 -32.45 19.67 -2.41
CA PRO A 156 -32.74 20.99 -2.99
C PRO A 156 -32.34 21.14 -4.47
N TRP A 157 -31.51 20.24 -4.98
CA TRP A 157 -31.03 20.28 -6.37
C TRP A 157 -31.96 19.55 -7.35
N ARG A 158 -32.91 18.75 -6.85
CA ARG A 158 -33.89 18.03 -7.69
C ARG A 158 -34.85 18.97 -8.42
N SER A 159 -35.06 20.16 -7.86
CA SER A 159 -35.87 21.21 -8.48
C SER A 159 -35.02 22.19 -9.28
N ALA A 160 -35.58 22.68 -10.39
CA ALA A 160 -34.94 23.70 -11.21
C ALA A 160 -34.64 24.97 -10.37
N PRO A 161 -33.43 25.55 -10.49
CA PRO A 161 -33.12 26.79 -9.80
C PRO A 161 -34.05 27.91 -10.31
N ARG A 162 -34.44 28.82 -9.40
CA ARG A 162 -35.33 29.95 -9.74
C ARG A 162 -34.72 30.91 -10.77
N ALA A 163 -33.39 31.05 -10.73
CA ALA A 163 -32.63 31.82 -11.70
C ALA A 163 -31.87 30.86 -12.64
N PRO A 164 -31.81 31.14 -13.96
CA PRO A 164 -31.04 30.34 -14.89
C PRO A 164 -29.58 30.25 -14.47
N ARG A 165 -29.04 29.04 -14.39
CA ARG A 165 -27.62 28.80 -14.14
C ARG A 165 -26.90 28.43 -15.43
N ARG A 166 -25.63 28.84 -15.52
CA ARG A 166 -24.72 28.37 -16.58
C ARG A 166 -24.24 26.97 -16.22
N ALA A 167 -23.86 26.21 -17.26
CA ALA A 167 -23.17 24.94 -17.05
C ALA A 167 -21.85 25.18 -16.28
N PRO A 168 -21.43 24.22 -15.44
CA PRO A 168 -20.11 24.23 -14.81
C PRO A 168 -18.99 24.34 -15.84
N ASP A 169 -17.86 24.91 -15.42
CA ASP A 169 -16.61 24.85 -16.18
C ASP A 169 -16.04 23.42 -16.11
N TRP A 170 -16.43 22.58 -17.07
CA TRP A 170 -16.16 21.15 -17.05
C TRP A 170 -14.66 20.82 -17.05
N GLU A 171 -13.85 21.54 -17.82
CA GLU A 171 -12.41 21.28 -17.96
C GLU A 171 -11.68 21.37 -16.62
N ARG A 172 -12.15 22.24 -15.71
CA ARG A 172 -11.60 22.36 -14.36
C ARG A 172 -11.80 21.10 -13.50
N TRP A 173 -12.75 20.24 -13.87
CA TRP A 173 -13.14 19.05 -13.14
C TRP A 173 -12.84 17.76 -13.92
N ASP A 174 -11.96 17.83 -14.92
CA ASP A 174 -11.46 16.67 -15.64
C ASP A 174 -10.34 16.01 -14.84
N ALA A 175 -10.73 15.21 -13.85
CA ALA A 175 -9.81 14.57 -12.91
C ALA A 175 -10.33 13.19 -12.46
N PRO A 176 -9.45 12.28 -12.00
CA PRO A 176 -9.85 10.91 -11.68
C PRO A 176 -10.77 10.90 -10.46
N GLY A 177 -11.84 10.09 -10.51
CA GLY A 177 -12.86 10.06 -9.46
C GLY A 177 -13.90 11.18 -9.58
N SER A 178 -13.88 11.95 -10.67
CA SER A 178 -14.92 12.93 -11.00
C SER A 178 -15.95 12.34 -11.95
N VAL A 179 -17.24 12.62 -11.69
CA VAL A 179 -18.37 12.26 -12.55
C VAL A 179 -19.16 13.52 -12.89
N TRP A 180 -19.32 13.78 -14.19
CA TRP A 180 -20.08 14.91 -14.71
C TRP A 180 -21.50 14.45 -15.03
N LEU A 181 -22.47 14.96 -14.29
CA LEU A 181 -23.89 14.75 -14.53
C LEU A 181 -24.43 15.91 -15.36
N CYS A 182 -24.44 15.76 -16.69
CA CYS A 182 -24.77 16.83 -17.63
C CYS A 182 -25.96 16.49 -18.52
N ALA A 183 -26.79 17.48 -18.85
CA ALA A 183 -27.94 17.29 -19.75
C ALA A 183 -27.58 17.29 -21.23
N ARG A 184 -26.37 17.72 -21.55
CA ARG A 184 -25.77 17.76 -22.88
C ARG A 184 -24.28 17.46 -22.72
N PRO A 185 -23.68 16.64 -23.59
CA PRO A 185 -22.24 16.42 -23.55
C PRO A 185 -21.50 17.77 -23.72
N PRO A 186 -20.37 17.96 -23.00
CA PRO A 186 -19.50 19.12 -23.15
C PRO A 186 -18.89 19.18 -24.56
N GLU A 187 -18.37 20.35 -24.93
CA GLU A 187 -17.75 20.54 -26.25
C GLU A 187 -16.47 19.72 -26.43
N ARG A 188 -15.72 19.53 -25.34
CA ARG A 188 -14.54 18.69 -25.26
C ARG A 188 -14.88 17.43 -24.45
N GLU A 189 -14.56 16.26 -25.00
CA GLU A 189 -14.72 15.00 -24.27
C GLU A 189 -13.74 14.96 -23.09
N PRO A 190 -14.18 14.49 -21.91
CA PRO A 190 -13.30 14.36 -20.75
C PRO A 190 -12.20 13.34 -21.04
N SER A 191 -11.00 13.63 -20.55
CA SER A 191 -9.84 12.73 -20.64
C SER A 191 -9.73 11.80 -19.41
N GLU A 192 -10.14 12.28 -18.24
CA GLU A 192 -9.99 11.59 -16.96
C GLU A 192 -11.31 11.45 -16.19
N ALA A 193 -12.22 12.41 -16.33
CA ALA A 193 -13.53 12.40 -15.71
C ALA A 193 -14.53 11.54 -16.47
N SER A 194 -15.55 11.10 -15.75
CA SER A 194 -16.65 10.35 -16.33
C SER A 194 -17.81 11.22 -16.76
N LEU A 195 -18.49 10.83 -17.82
CA LEU A 195 -19.66 11.54 -18.32
C LEU A 195 -20.95 10.74 -18.12
N CYS A 196 -21.80 11.18 -17.21
CA CYS A 196 -23.19 10.74 -17.13
C CYS A 196 -24.09 11.75 -17.87
N ALA A 197 -24.29 11.51 -19.17
CA ALA A 197 -25.17 12.34 -19.99
C ALA A 197 -26.64 11.98 -19.75
N SER A 198 -27.37 12.87 -19.10
CA SER A 198 -28.76 12.69 -18.68
C SER A 198 -29.77 13.01 -19.80
N GLY A 199 -29.29 13.57 -20.92
CA GLY A 199 -30.02 13.70 -22.17
C GLY A 199 -29.08 13.77 -23.38
N GLY A 200 -29.43 13.06 -24.46
CA GLY A 200 -28.62 12.95 -25.67
C GLY A 200 -27.97 11.58 -25.85
N ARG A 201 -27.13 11.41 -26.88
CA ARG A 201 -26.39 10.17 -27.08
C ARG A 201 -25.42 9.97 -25.91
N ALA A 202 -25.48 8.78 -25.30
CA ALA A 202 -24.44 8.18 -24.48
C ALA A 202 -23.03 8.58 -24.97
N ALA A 203 -22.21 9.22 -24.12
CA ALA A 203 -20.79 9.43 -24.41
C ALA A 203 -19.98 8.50 -23.50
N PRO A 204 -19.35 7.45 -24.06
CA PRO A 204 -18.51 6.56 -23.29
C PRO A 204 -17.20 7.23 -22.88
N GLY A 205 -16.63 6.86 -21.72
CA GLY A 205 -15.36 7.41 -21.23
C GLY A 205 -14.91 6.83 -19.88
N PRO A 206 -13.67 7.08 -19.44
CA PRO A 206 -13.15 6.58 -18.17
C PRO A 206 -13.89 7.18 -16.95
N VAL A 207 -13.92 6.47 -15.82
CA VAL A 207 -14.68 6.79 -14.59
C VAL A 207 -13.77 6.85 -13.38
N ALA A 208 -12.96 5.81 -13.24
CA ALA A 208 -12.13 5.59 -12.08
C ALA A 208 -11.03 4.59 -12.41
N ILE A 209 -10.01 4.60 -11.57
CA ILE A 209 -8.94 3.61 -11.59
C ILE A 209 -9.06 2.78 -10.31
N ASP A 210 -9.13 1.46 -10.45
CA ASP A 210 -9.21 0.50 -9.35
C ASP A 210 -8.03 -0.48 -9.45
N GLY A 211 -6.88 -0.08 -8.90
CA GLY A 211 -5.63 -0.80 -9.08
C GLY A 211 -5.13 -0.68 -10.52
N GLU A 212 -4.93 -1.82 -11.20
CA GLU A 212 -4.52 -1.87 -12.61
C GLU A 212 -5.71 -1.75 -13.59
N ASP A 213 -6.93 -1.82 -13.08
CA ASP A 213 -8.13 -1.74 -13.91
C ASP A 213 -8.63 -0.31 -14.05
N ARG A 214 -9.20 0.01 -15.21
CA ARG A 214 -9.97 1.24 -15.42
C ARG A 214 -11.45 0.90 -15.47
N LEU A 215 -12.26 1.68 -14.79
CA LEU A 215 -13.71 1.63 -14.93
C LEU A 215 -14.10 2.65 -15.98
N ASP A 216 -14.83 2.25 -17.01
CA ASP A 216 -15.31 3.12 -18.09
C ASP A 216 -16.84 3.15 -18.08
N TRP A 217 -17.44 4.32 -18.25
CA TRP A 217 -18.85 4.48 -18.53
C TRP A 217 -19.06 4.15 -20.00
N SER A 218 -19.92 3.18 -20.33
CA SER A 218 -20.21 2.85 -21.72
C SER A 218 -21.34 3.68 -22.32
N GLY A 219 -21.92 4.60 -21.53
CA GLY A 219 -23.13 5.34 -21.90
C GLY A 219 -24.43 4.83 -21.28
N GLY A 220 -24.38 3.70 -20.56
CA GLY A 220 -25.54 3.18 -19.84
C GLY A 220 -25.23 2.20 -18.72
N ARG A 221 -23.94 1.90 -18.50
CA ARG A 221 -23.43 1.10 -17.39
C ARG A 221 -21.94 1.34 -17.21
N LEU A 222 -21.40 0.94 -16.07
CA LEU A 222 -19.96 0.84 -15.88
C LEU A 222 -19.42 -0.45 -16.48
N VAL A 223 -18.28 -0.35 -17.13
CA VAL A 223 -17.53 -1.45 -17.73
C VAL A 223 -16.13 -1.43 -17.14
N ARG A 224 -15.73 -2.52 -16.50
CA ARG A 224 -14.36 -2.70 -16.03
C ARG A 224 -13.48 -3.10 -17.21
N VAL A 225 -12.52 -2.26 -17.55
CA VAL A 225 -11.44 -2.51 -18.51
C VAL A 225 -10.24 -3.06 -17.74
N ILE A 226 -10.07 -4.39 -17.82
CA ILE A 226 -9.00 -5.11 -17.11
C ILE A 226 -7.63 -4.65 -17.65
N GLY A 227 -6.75 -4.18 -16.76
CA GLY A 227 -5.45 -3.62 -17.17
C GLY A 227 -5.56 -2.33 -17.97
N GLY A 228 -6.73 -1.69 -17.98
CA GLY A 228 -7.01 -0.47 -18.74
C GLY A 228 -6.57 0.81 -18.04
N ALA A 229 -6.08 0.74 -16.81
CA ALA A 229 -5.61 1.92 -16.10
C ALA A 229 -4.47 2.56 -16.91
N PRO A 230 -4.49 3.89 -17.15
CA PRO A 230 -3.35 4.55 -17.76
C PRO A 230 -2.11 4.25 -16.92
N ARG A 231 -1.05 3.75 -17.58
CA ARG A 231 0.22 3.48 -16.93
C ARG A 231 0.77 4.81 -16.46
N ARG A 232 0.58 5.11 -15.19
CA ARG A 232 1.06 6.35 -14.58
C ARG A 232 2.58 6.32 -14.63
N CYS A 233 3.15 7.10 -15.54
CA CYS A 233 4.58 7.12 -15.75
C CYS A 233 5.23 8.21 -14.91
N VAL A 234 6.36 7.87 -14.28
CA VAL A 234 7.31 8.85 -13.76
C VAL A 234 8.40 8.97 -14.81
N ARG A 235 8.55 10.15 -15.38
CA ARG A 235 9.59 10.39 -16.38
C ARG A 235 10.78 11.08 -15.75
N VAL A 236 11.95 10.53 -15.99
CA VAL A 236 13.22 11.09 -15.52
C VAL A 236 14.06 11.54 -16.71
N ILE A 237 14.45 12.81 -16.72
CA ILE A 237 15.26 13.43 -17.77
C ILE A 237 16.51 14.00 -17.13
N ASP A 238 17.69 13.60 -17.63
CA ASP A 238 18.99 14.18 -17.22
C ASP A 238 19.30 14.14 -15.71
N VAL A 239 18.65 13.24 -14.97
CA VAL A 239 19.00 12.93 -13.58
C VAL A 239 20.01 11.78 -13.59
N GLY A 240 21.11 11.93 -12.86
CA GLY A 240 22.15 10.90 -12.73
C GLY A 240 22.28 10.36 -11.31
N GLY A 241 22.96 9.21 -11.18
CA GLY A 241 23.41 8.65 -9.91
C GLY A 241 22.30 8.07 -9.04
N ASP A 242 22.57 8.03 -7.73
CA ASP A 242 21.74 7.38 -6.70
C ASP A 242 20.28 7.88 -6.66
N LEU A 243 20.03 9.10 -7.15
CA LEU A 243 18.68 9.65 -7.21
C LEU A 243 17.80 8.91 -8.24
N VAL A 244 18.35 8.44 -9.35
CA VAL A 244 17.59 7.65 -10.33
C VAL A 244 17.17 6.31 -9.71
N ASP A 245 18.09 5.66 -8.99
CA ASP A 245 17.80 4.39 -8.32
C ASP A 245 16.76 4.57 -7.19
N PHE A 246 16.85 5.69 -6.46
CA PHE A 246 15.83 6.06 -5.47
C PHE A 246 14.46 6.32 -6.12
N ILE A 247 14.38 7.13 -7.19
CA ILE A 247 13.12 7.42 -7.89
C ILE A 247 12.53 6.12 -8.44
N LYS A 248 13.37 5.22 -8.97
CA LYS A 248 12.94 3.91 -9.46
C LYS A 248 12.29 3.08 -8.36
N LEU A 249 12.94 2.96 -7.20
CA LEU A 249 12.38 2.24 -6.05
C LEU A 249 11.09 2.89 -5.55
N TRP A 250 11.06 4.23 -5.45
CA TRP A 250 9.89 4.99 -5.04
C TRP A 250 8.71 4.80 -6.01
N ALA A 251 8.97 4.79 -7.31
CA ALA A 251 7.98 4.57 -8.37
C ALA A 251 7.45 3.13 -8.35
N GLU A 252 8.34 2.13 -8.22
CA GLU A 252 7.99 0.71 -8.16
C GLU A 252 7.10 0.40 -6.93
N GLU A 253 7.44 0.95 -5.76
CA GLU A 253 6.60 0.83 -4.55
C GLU A 253 5.19 1.43 -4.72
N ARG A 254 5.05 2.41 -5.63
CA ARG A 254 3.78 3.10 -5.95
C ARG A 254 3.06 2.53 -7.16
N GLY A 255 3.61 1.49 -7.80
CA GLY A 255 3.07 0.92 -9.04
C GLY A 255 3.15 1.89 -10.23
N LEU A 256 4.11 2.81 -10.21
CA LEU A 256 4.38 3.76 -11.29
C LEU A 256 5.47 3.21 -12.21
N GLU A 257 5.32 3.40 -13.51
CA GLU A 257 6.32 2.96 -14.49
C GLU A 257 7.38 4.05 -14.68
N LEU A 258 8.65 3.72 -14.46
CA LEU A 258 9.74 4.67 -14.70
C LEU A 258 10.08 4.70 -16.20
N THR A 259 9.93 5.85 -16.83
CA THR A 259 10.30 6.04 -18.24
C THR A 259 11.41 7.08 -18.40
N SER A 260 12.18 6.95 -19.48
CA SER A 260 13.20 7.93 -19.89
C SER A 260 12.87 8.43 -21.30
N GLY A 261 13.29 9.67 -21.61
CA GLY A 261 13.10 10.27 -22.94
C GLY A 261 12.32 11.59 -22.90
N ALA A 262 11.75 12.00 -24.04
CA ALA A 262 10.98 13.24 -24.14
C ALA A 262 9.67 13.17 -23.33
N PRO A 263 9.16 14.31 -22.81
CA PRO A 263 7.87 14.37 -22.11
C PRO A 263 6.73 13.80 -22.95
N SER A 264 5.82 13.08 -22.30
CA SER A 264 4.57 12.56 -22.86
C SER A 264 3.38 13.14 -22.09
N GLU A 265 2.21 13.19 -22.72
CA GLU A 265 0.96 13.61 -22.06
C GLU A 265 0.52 12.62 -20.96
N ASP A 266 1.01 11.38 -20.99
CA ASP A 266 0.72 10.33 -20.00
C ASP A 266 1.61 10.38 -18.74
N ASP A 267 2.53 11.33 -18.64
CA ASP A 267 3.45 11.43 -17.50
C ASP A 267 2.76 12.10 -16.31
N VAL A 268 2.74 11.42 -15.16
CA VAL A 268 2.18 11.99 -13.92
C VAL A 268 3.19 12.88 -13.20
N LEU A 269 4.48 12.56 -13.35
CA LEU A 269 5.57 13.27 -12.72
C LEU A 269 6.77 13.34 -13.67
N LEU A 270 7.24 14.55 -13.94
CA LEU A 270 8.45 14.81 -14.71
C LEU A 270 9.55 15.29 -13.76
N ILE A 271 10.63 14.52 -13.65
CA ILE A 271 11.80 14.89 -12.85
C ILE A 271 12.93 15.21 -13.82
N SER A 272 13.36 16.46 -13.82
CA SER A 272 14.41 16.93 -14.73
C SER A 272 15.65 17.41 -13.97
N GLY A 273 16.80 16.83 -14.29
CA GLY A 273 18.11 17.29 -13.86
C GLY A 273 18.61 18.38 -14.80
N GLY A 274 18.84 19.57 -14.28
CA GLY A 274 19.28 20.71 -15.10
C GLY A 274 19.28 21.99 -14.31
N SER A 275 19.94 23.03 -14.84
CA SER A 275 20.11 24.36 -14.23
C SER A 275 18.80 25.17 -14.18
N VAL A 276 17.67 24.51 -13.99
CA VAL A 276 16.40 25.14 -13.67
C VAL A 276 16.46 25.46 -12.18
N SER A 277 16.37 26.75 -11.86
CA SER A 277 16.23 27.24 -10.48
C SER A 277 15.19 26.38 -9.75
N GLY A 278 15.64 25.63 -8.74
CA GLY A 278 14.87 24.58 -8.08
C GLY A 278 13.46 25.04 -7.74
N GLY A 279 12.46 24.34 -8.30
CA GLY A 279 11.07 24.71 -8.20
C GLY A 279 10.16 23.56 -8.62
N VAL A 280 8.97 23.54 -8.02
CA VAL A 280 7.87 22.65 -8.40
C VAL A 280 6.92 23.45 -9.29
N THR A 281 6.74 23.02 -10.54
CA THR A 281 5.81 23.66 -11.47
C THR A 281 4.82 22.63 -12.01
N SER A 282 3.53 22.94 -11.99
CA SER A 282 2.49 22.12 -12.62
C SER A 282 2.25 22.59 -14.06
N GLN A 283 2.36 21.70 -15.04
CA GLN A 283 1.97 21.95 -16.43
C GLN A 283 1.20 20.75 -16.98
N SER A 284 0.00 20.99 -17.53
CA SER A 284 -0.77 20.01 -18.32
C SER A 284 -0.97 18.64 -17.64
N GLY A 285 -1.36 18.62 -16.35
CA GLY A 285 -1.59 17.37 -15.62
C GLY A 285 -0.32 16.67 -15.11
N ALA A 286 0.86 17.05 -15.61
CA ALA A 286 2.15 16.60 -15.12
C ALA A 286 2.73 17.60 -14.11
N LEU A 287 3.31 17.09 -13.03
CA LEU A 287 4.05 17.92 -12.10
C LEU A 287 5.54 17.83 -12.42
N THR A 288 6.21 18.97 -12.57
CA THR A 288 7.63 19.05 -12.91
C THR A 288 8.45 19.44 -11.68
N ILE A 289 9.45 18.63 -11.34
CA ILE A 289 10.41 18.93 -10.29
C ILE A 289 11.77 19.23 -10.94
N GLY A 290 12.20 20.48 -10.83
CA GLY A 290 13.55 20.91 -11.22
C GLY A 290 14.55 20.66 -10.09
N ILE A 291 15.62 19.93 -10.39
CA ILE A 291 16.70 19.65 -9.43
C ILE A 291 17.86 20.61 -9.68
N ALA A 292 18.01 21.59 -8.79
CA ALA A 292 19.23 22.38 -8.76
C ALA A 292 20.39 21.52 -8.25
N ASP A 293 21.52 21.59 -8.94
CA ASP A 293 22.76 20.79 -8.79
C ASP A 293 23.49 20.98 -7.43
N GLU A 294 22.82 21.49 -6.41
CA GLU A 294 23.43 21.76 -5.11
C GLU A 294 23.56 20.48 -4.27
N SER A 295 24.75 19.89 -4.36
CA SER A 295 25.38 19.01 -3.37
C SER A 295 24.57 17.78 -2.92
N LEU A 296 24.23 16.91 -3.87
CA LEU A 296 23.78 15.55 -3.56
C LEU A 296 24.88 14.67 -2.92
N GLY A 297 26.15 15.05 -3.08
CA GLY A 297 27.30 14.20 -2.76
C GLY A 297 27.75 14.11 -1.29
N GLU A 298 27.18 14.87 -0.35
CA GLU A 298 27.66 14.89 1.06
C GLU A 298 26.57 14.72 2.13
N ARG A 299 25.31 14.47 1.76
CA ARG A 299 24.24 14.28 2.75
C ARG A 299 24.19 12.83 3.26
N ASP A 300 23.73 12.68 4.51
CA ASP A 300 23.35 11.38 5.05
C ASP A 300 22.32 10.70 4.12
N PRO A 301 22.56 9.48 3.62
CA PRO A 301 21.62 8.75 2.77
C PRO A 301 20.21 8.67 3.34
N ALA A 302 20.06 8.59 4.67
CA ALA A 302 18.74 8.54 5.31
C ALA A 302 18.00 9.88 5.23
N GLU A 303 18.70 10.99 5.48
CA GLU A 303 18.15 12.35 5.35
C GLU A 303 17.80 12.67 3.89
N PHE A 304 18.65 12.24 2.96
CA PHE A 304 18.39 12.32 1.52
C PHE A 304 17.11 11.58 1.12
N ALA A 305 16.97 10.32 1.54
CA ALA A 305 15.80 9.50 1.22
C ALA A 305 14.50 10.07 1.82
N LEU A 306 14.54 10.57 3.05
CA LEU A 306 13.39 11.20 3.70
C LEU A 306 12.96 12.48 2.98
N LEU A 307 13.90 13.39 2.73
CA LEU A 307 13.63 14.66 2.06
C LEU A 307 13.02 14.45 0.67
N TRP A 308 13.58 13.52 -0.11
CA TRP A 308 13.07 13.24 -1.45
C TRP A 308 11.75 12.48 -1.42
N SER A 309 11.54 11.58 -0.46
CA SER A 309 10.23 10.94 -0.30
C SER A 309 9.14 11.97 0.00
N GLU A 310 9.41 12.92 0.90
CA GLU A 310 8.45 13.98 1.24
C GLU A 310 8.15 14.87 0.04
N ARG A 311 9.18 15.30 -0.71
CA ARG A 311 8.97 16.11 -1.92
C ARG A 311 8.20 15.39 -3.00
N LEU A 312 8.48 14.11 -3.22
CA LEU A 312 7.75 13.30 -4.20
C LEU A 312 6.31 13.00 -3.75
N ASP A 313 6.08 12.80 -2.45
CA ASP A 313 4.74 12.61 -1.89
C ASP A 313 3.91 13.91 -1.89
N GLU A 314 4.56 15.09 -1.76
CA GLU A 314 3.89 16.39 -1.90
C GLU A 314 3.56 16.70 -3.38
N ALA A 315 4.44 16.27 -4.29
CA ALA A 315 4.33 16.43 -5.73
C ALA A 315 3.33 15.46 -6.38
N CYS A 316 3.10 14.29 -5.82
CA CYS A 316 2.16 13.32 -6.37
C CYS A 316 0.95 13.19 -5.47
N ILE A 317 -0.26 13.25 -6.05
CA ILE A 317 -1.46 12.84 -5.34
C ILE A 317 -1.22 11.39 -4.89
N PRO A 318 -1.25 11.08 -3.58
CA PRO A 318 -0.88 9.77 -3.09
C PRO A 318 -1.73 8.72 -3.79
N ALA A 319 -1.07 7.70 -4.35
CA ALA A 319 -1.79 6.56 -4.89
C ALA A 319 -2.68 5.99 -3.77
N ALA A 320 -3.91 5.64 -4.15
CA ALA A 320 -4.90 5.13 -3.23
C ALA A 320 -4.29 4.04 -2.32
N GLY A 321 -4.14 4.32 -1.02
CA GLY A 321 -3.70 3.36 -0.01
C GLY A 321 -2.24 3.45 0.44
N LEU A 322 -1.49 4.46 -0.02
CA LEU A 322 -0.16 4.74 0.50
C LEU A 322 -0.18 5.96 1.42
N SER A 323 0.18 5.76 2.69
CA SER A 323 0.39 6.87 3.64
C SER A 323 1.65 7.63 3.26
N PRO A 324 1.64 8.98 3.27
CA PRO A 324 2.84 9.78 3.02
C PRO A 324 3.93 9.45 4.06
N VAL A 325 5.20 9.60 3.67
CA VAL A 325 6.34 9.28 4.53
C VAL A 325 6.34 10.08 5.84
N SER A 326 5.87 11.32 5.81
CA SER A 326 5.68 12.17 7.00
C SER A 326 4.73 11.55 8.05
N GLY A 327 3.77 10.73 7.62
CA GLY A 327 2.88 9.97 8.51
C GLY A 327 3.51 8.71 9.11
N ARG A 328 4.65 8.25 8.58
CA ARG A 328 5.36 7.03 9.04
C ARG A 328 6.61 7.35 9.85
N ALA A 329 7.26 8.49 9.59
CA ALA A 329 8.48 8.96 10.27
C ALA A 329 8.42 8.93 11.81
N PRO A 330 7.33 9.33 12.49
CA PRO A 330 7.30 9.31 13.96
C PRO A 330 7.30 7.90 14.57
N ILE A 331 6.97 6.85 13.81
CA ILE A 331 6.88 5.46 14.33
C ILE A 331 8.28 4.85 14.53
N GLY A 332 9.31 5.35 13.83
CA GLY A 332 10.68 4.83 13.90
C GLY A 332 11.58 5.49 14.95
N ASN A 333 11.26 6.70 15.39
CA ASN A 333 12.17 7.52 16.21
C ASN A 333 12.09 7.26 17.72
N GLU A 334 11.15 6.44 18.21
CA GLU A 334 11.00 6.20 19.66
C GLU A 334 11.88 5.08 20.25
N ILE A 335 12.64 4.33 19.44
CA ILE A 335 13.24 3.06 19.92
C ILE A 335 14.79 3.02 19.97
N TRP A 336 15.51 4.03 19.49
CA TRP A 336 16.99 3.96 19.49
C TRP A 336 17.67 5.02 20.38
N ASN A 337 18.08 4.59 21.57
CA ASN A 337 18.93 5.34 22.50
C ASN A 337 20.24 4.56 22.71
N PRO A 338 21.37 4.95 22.07
CA PRO A 338 22.62 4.17 22.08
C PRO A 338 23.45 4.43 23.35
N GLY A 339 22.82 4.33 24.52
CA GLY A 339 23.35 4.84 25.79
C GLY A 339 23.49 3.80 26.90
N ARG A 340 23.99 2.58 26.64
CA ARG A 340 24.66 1.70 27.63
C ARG A 340 25.09 0.38 26.99
N ALA A 341 26.39 0.24 26.72
CA ALA A 341 27.01 -1.07 26.60
C ALA A 341 27.14 -1.68 28.00
N PRO A 342 26.70 -2.93 28.25
CA PRO A 342 27.05 -3.63 29.47
C PRO A 342 28.49 -4.15 29.39
N ASP A 343 29.27 -3.90 30.45
CA ASP A 343 30.60 -4.47 30.67
C ASP A 343 30.57 -6.00 30.56
N GLU A 344 31.26 -6.54 29.55
CA GLU A 344 31.57 -7.96 29.42
C GLU A 344 32.63 -8.36 30.47
N ARG A 345 32.17 -8.96 31.56
CA ARG A 345 33.03 -9.79 32.42
C ARG A 345 33.11 -11.19 31.82
N SER A 346 34.26 -11.50 31.24
CA SER A 346 34.63 -12.84 30.81
C SER A 346 35.00 -13.71 32.02
N ASP A 347 34.24 -14.77 32.28
CA ASP A 347 34.70 -15.89 33.11
C ASP A 347 34.16 -17.22 32.55
N GLY A 348 35.06 -18.18 32.35
CA GLY A 348 34.75 -19.61 32.32
C GLY A 348 34.42 -20.24 30.97
N GLY A 349 35.46 -20.60 30.21
CA GLY A 349 35.33 -21.47 29.03
C GLY A 349 34.85 -22.88 29.39
N LEU A 350 33.74 -23.31 28.79
CA LEU A 350 33.31 -24.72 28.73
C LEU A 350 33.66 -25.30 27.35
N PRO A 351 34.26 -26.50 27.26
CA PRO A 351 34.54 -27.16 25.98
C PRO A 351 33.28 -27.89 25.48
N GLY A 352 32.79 -27.55 24.29
CA GLY A 352 31.67 -28.29 23.68
C GLY A 352 30.97 -27.64 22.48
N ARG A 353 31.68 -26.92 21.60
CA ARG A 353 31.12 -26.22 20.41
C ARG A 353 30.87 -27.13 19.19
N ALA A 354 30.22 -28.28 19.38
CA ALA A 354 29.81 -29.10 18.23
C ALA A 354 28.44 -28.66 17.66
N TRP A 355 27.55 -28.13 18.50
CA TRP A 355 26.16 -27.82 18.14
C TRP A 355 26.00 -26.47 17.43
N GLU A 356 26.88 -25.50 17.68
CA GLU A 356 26.90 -24.19 17.01
C GLU A 356 27.12 -24.34 15.49
N GLY A 357 27.97 -25.27 15.07
CA GLY A 357 28.21 -25.56 13.65
C GLY A 357 27.01 -26.20 12.94
N TRP A 358 26.24 -27.05 13.65
CA TRP A 358 25.02 -27.66 13.10
C TRP A 358 23.89 -26.65 12.95
N LEU A 359 23.76 -25.70 13.88
CA LEU A 359 22.76 -24.62 13.78
C LEU A 359 23.11 -23.64 12.65
N ALA A 360 24.39 -23.33 12.44
CA ALA A 360 24.83 -22.53 11.29
C ALA A 360 24.55 -23.24 9.95
N LEU A 361 24.78 -24.55 9.86
CA LEU A 361 24.49 -25.33 8.65
C LEU A 361 22.98 -25.47 8.38
N LEU A 362 22.16 -25.65 9.41
CA LEU A 362 20.70 -25.71 9.28
C LEU A 362 20.09 -24.35 8.88
N SER A 363 20.61 -23.25 9.43
CA SER A 363 20.17 -21.90 9.04
C SER A 363 20.57 -21.56 7.60
N CYS A 364 21.80 -21.90 7.17
CA CYS A 364 22.20 -21.74 5.77
C CYS A 364 21.40 -22.64 4.81
N GLY A 365 21.10 -23.88 5.20
CA GLY A 365 20.29 -24.81 4.39
C GLY A 365 18.85 -24.34 4.20
N LEU A 366 18.24 -23.73 5.22
CA LEU A 366 16.87 -23.19 5.14
C LEU A 366 16.79 -21.94 4.26
N VAL A 367 17.80 -21.07 4.27
CA VAL A 367 17.89 -19.91 3.36
C VAL A 367 18.04 -20.37 1.90
N ALA A 368 18.84 -21.41 1.65
CA ALA A 368 19.03 -21.95 0.30
C ALA A 368 17.74 -22.60 -0.26
N VAL A 369 16.98 -23.32 0.56
CA VAL A 369 15.70 -23.92 0.14
C VAL A 369 14.63 -22.85 -0.11
N ALA A 370 14.61 -21.77 0.68
CA ALA A 370 13.71 -20.64 0.45
C ALA A 370 14.03 -19.86 -0.84
N LEU A 371 15.29 -19.84 -1.28
CA LEU A 371 15.71 -19.18 -2.52
C LEU A 371 15.51 -20.03 -3.78
N VAL A 372 15.50 -21.36 -3.67
CA VAL A 372 15.40 -22.27 -4.82
C VAL A 372 13.95 -22.75 -5.06
N GLY A 373 13.08 -22.71 -4.04
CA GLY A 373 11.71 -23.24 -4.13
C GLY A 373 10.64 -22.27 -4.64
N PHE A 374 10.96 -21.00 -4.89
CA PHE A 374 9.99 -20.00 -5.34
C PHE A 374 10.31 -19.52 -6.76
N PRO A 375 9.57 -19.98 -7.79
CA PRO A 375 9.55 -19.25 -9.06
C PRO A 375 8.96 -17.85 -8.79
N ARG A 376 9.66 -16.82 -9.29
CA ARG A 376 9.21 -15.42 -9.25
C ARG A 376 7.95 -15.21 -10.06
#